data_AF-Q4PN83-F1
#
_entry.id   AF-Q4PN83-F1
#
_cell.length_a   1.000
_cell.length_b   1.000
_cell.length_c   1.000
_cell.angle_alpha   90.00
_cell.angle_beta   90.00
_cell.angle_gamma   90.00
#
_symmetry.space_group_name_H-M   'P 1'
#
loop_
_entity.id
_entity.type
_entity.pdbx_description
1 polymer ?
#
loop_
_entity_poly.entity_id
_entity_poly.type
_entity_poly.pdbx_seq_one_letter_code
_entity_poly.pdbx_strand_id
1 'polypeptide(L)'
;MQLSILMLIVGLTTFLHDVQSAYTNGYETGERQKVQERSLFQNFEDAVRSIYKSTCNETWPNSEPGAVGGCYVNCKQKNENTETVTIHTLTRSDGSPCLLAGGTCQNGVCAP
;
A
#
# COMPACT_ATOMS: atom_id res chain seq x y z
N MET A 1 -7.49 65.73 7.76
CA MET A 1 -8.65 64.86 7.49
C MET A 1 -8.20 63.43 7.73
N GLN A 2 -8.83 62.79 8.72
CA GLN A 2 -8.65 61.40 9.15
C GLN A 2 -9.44 60.42 8.25
N LEU A 3 -9.23 59.12 8.52
CA LEU A 3 -9.99 57.92 8.14
C LEU A 3 -9.67 57.34 6.74
N SER A 4 -9.39 56.05 6.53
CA SER A 4 -9.32 54.88 7.43
C SER A 4 -8.51 53.77 6.76
N ILE A 5 -7.78 53.01 7.56
CA ILE A 5 -7.18 51.71 7.21
C ILE A 5 -8.32 50.71 7.06
N LEU A 6 -8.42 50.06 5.90
CA LEU A 6 -9.25 48.87 5.72
C LEU A 6 -8.31 47.71 5.37
N MET A 7 -8.10 46.85 6.37
CA MET A 7 -7.64 45.48 6.16
C MET A 7 -8.67 44.76 5.28
N LEU A 8 -8.20 44.04 4.26
CA LEU A 8 -8.95 42.92 3.72
C LEU A 8 -7.99 41.74 3.50
N ILE A 9 -8.07 40.83 4.47
CA ILE A 9 -7.55 39.48 4.39
C ILE A 9 -8.35 38.76 3.30
N VAL A 10 -7.70 38.37 2.22
CA VAL A 10 -8.18 37.35 1.30
C VAL A 10 -6.97 36.46 1.03
N GLY A 11 -6.79 35.39 1.81
CA GLY A 11 -7.12 34.04 1.35
C GLY A 11 -6.11 33.63 0.28
N LEU A 12 -4.89 33.21 0.65
CA LEU A 12 -4.55 31.80 0.85
C LEU A 12 -5.39 30.86 -0.02
N THR A 13 -4.93 30.57 -1.25
CA THR A 13 -4.92 29.22 -1.80
C THR A 13 -3.89 29.13 -2.92
N THR A 14 -2.82 28.38 -2.62
CA THR A 14 -1.91 27.82 -3.60
C THR A 14 -2.69 27.05 -4.67
N PHE A 15 -2.33 27.28 -5.92
CA PHE A 15 -2.68 26.45 -7.08
C PHE A 15 -2.23 25.00 -6.83
N LEU A 16 -3.06 24.19 -6.17
CA LEU A 16 -2.98 22.74 -6.31
C LEU A 16 -3.80 22.38 -7.54
N HIS A 17 -3.11 21.73 -8.49
CA HIS A 17 -3.73 21.10 -9.63
C HIS A 17 -4.82 20.16 -9.13
N ASP A 18 -6.06 20.52 -9.46
CA ASP A 18 -7.24 19.69 -9.32
C ASP A 18 -7.03 18.46 -10.20
N VAL A 19 -6.47 17.38 -9.63
CA VAL A 19 -6.51 16.06 -10.25
C VAL A 19 -7.93 15.54 -10.02
N GLN A 20 -8.89 16.17 -10.70
CA GLN A 20 -10.23 15.66 -10.83
C GLN A 20 -10.15 14.39 -11.66
N SER A 21 -10.17 13.28 -10.94
CA SER A 21 -10.30 11.91 -11.41
C SER A 21 -11.30 11.84 -12.57
N ALA A 22 -10.78 11.49 -13.74
CA ALA A 22 -11.56 11.19 -14.94
C ALA A 22 -12.25 9.84 -14.80
N TYR A 23 -13.17 9.68 -13.84
CA TYR A 23 -14.10 8.55 -13.78
C TYR A 23 -15.42 8.97 -13.12
N THR A 24 -16.26 9.71 -13.83
CA THR A 24 -17.65 9.94 -13.43
C THR A 24 -18.60 9.65 -14.58
N ASN A 25 -18.74 8.36 -14.90
CA ASN A 25 -19.98 7.86 -15.49
C ASN A 25 -21.04 7.79 -14.37
N GLY A 26 -21.78 8.89 -14.19
CA GLY A 26 -23.21 8.96 -13.89
C GLY A 26 -23.87 7.97 -12.93
N TYR A 27 -23.23 7.53 -11.84
CA TYR A 27 -23.93 6.83 -10.76
C TYR A 27 -23.66 7.53 -9.43
N GLU A 28 -24.71 8.07 -8.81
CA GLU A 28 -24.68 8.53 -7.42
C GLU A 28 -24.32 7.35 -6.51
N THR A 29 -23.08 7.30 -6.06
CA THR A 29 -22.56 6.23 -5.21
C THR A 29 -22.65 6.62 -3.74
N GLY A 30 -23.88 6.72 -3.26
CA GLY A 30 -24.18 6.86 -1.83
C GLY A 30 -23.85 5.58 -1.05
N GLU A 31 -22.84 5.66 -0.19
CA GLU A 31 -22.47 4.73 0.90
C GLU A 31 -22.04 3.29 0.54
N ARG A 32 -22.63 2.62 -0.45
CA ARG A 32 -22.29 1.22 -0.80
C ARG A 32 -20.88 1.04 -1.39
N GLN A 33 -20.34 2.07 -2.05
CA GLN A 33 -19.00 2.04 -2.64
C GLN A 33 -17.91 1.85 -1.58
N LYS A 34 -18.02 2.53 -0.43
CA LYS A 34 -17.03 2.47 0.65
C LYS A 34 -16.88 1.07 1.24
N VAL A 35 -17.96 0.28 1.29
CA VAL A 35 -17.94 -1.10 1.79
C VAL A 35 -17.31 -2.04 0.77
N GLN A 36 -17.64 -1.88 -0.53
CA GLN A 36 -17.04 -2.67 -1.60
C GLN A 36 -15.53 -2.41 -1.72
N GLU A 37 -15.09 -1.16 -1.67
CA GLU A 37 -13.66 -0.81 -1.71
C GLU A 37 -12.90 -1.41 -0.52
N ARG A 38 -13.50 -1.41 0.68
CA ARG A 38 -12.90 -2.06 1.86
C ARG A 38 -12.77 -3.57 1.68
N SER A 39 -13.77 -4.23 1.11
CA SER A 39 -13.71 -5.68 0.81
C SER A 39 -12.69 -6.01 -0.28
N LEU A 40 -12.54 -5.15 -1.30
CA LEU A 40 -11.57 -5.33 -2.37
C LEU A 40 -10.14 -5.20 -1.85
N PHE A 41 -9.90 -4.20 -0.97
CA PHE A 41 -8.60 -4.01 -0.33
C PHE A 41 -8.23 -5.21 0.55
N GLN A 42 -9.16 -5.73 1.35
CA GLN A 42 -8.92 -6.93 2.17
C GLN A 42 -8.61 -8.15 1.31
N ASN A 43 -9.38 -8.39 0.24
CA ASN A 43 -9.13 -9.50 -0.68
C ASN A 43 -7.75 -9.37 -1.35
N PHE A 44 -7.34 -8.16 -1.69
CA PHE A 44 -6.01 -7.90 -2.23
C PHE A 44 -4.93 -8.21 -1.19
N GLU A 45 -5.05 -7.71 0.04
CA GLU A 45 -4.08 -7.98 1.11
C GLU A 45 -3.93 -9.48 1.37
N ASP A 46 -5.05 -10.23 1.41
CA ASP A 46 -5.04 -11.67 1.60
C ASP A 46 -4.36 -12.40 0.44
N ALA A 47 -4.62 -11.98 -0.80
CA ALA A 47 -3.96 -12.53 -1.98
C ALA A 47 -2.45 -12.28 -1.93
N VAL A 48 -2.01 -11.07 -1.60
CA VAL A 48 -0.58 -10.73 -1.50
C VAL A 48 0.10 -11.51 -0.35
N ARG A 49 -0.56 -11.64 0.80
CA ARG A 49 -0.06 -12.46 1.92
C ARG A 49 0.08 -13.93 1.53
N SER A 50 -0.87 -14.46 0.76
CA SER A 50 -0.80 -15.83 0.23
C SER A 50 0.40 -16.02 -0.71
N ILE A 51 0.64 -15.05 -1.60
CA ILE A 51 1.83 -15.04 -2.47
C ILE A 51 3.11 -15.05 -1.64
N TYR A 52 3.21 -14.20 -0.62
CA TYR A 52 4.39 -14.15 0.24
C TYR A 52 4.62 -15.47 0.98
N LYS A 53 3.54 -16.10 1.47
CA LYS A 53 3.63 -17.41 2.11
C LYS A 53 4.18 -18.48 1.18
N SER A 54 3.62 -18.60 -0.03
CA SER A 54 4.09 -19.56 -1.03
C SER A 54 5.54 -19.26 -1.44
N THR A 55 5.86 -18.01 -1.79
CA THR A 55 7.22 -17.64 -2.23
C THR A 55 8.26 -17.87 -1.12
N CYS A 56 7.96 -17.52 0.13
CA CYS A 56 8.87 -17.77 1.25
C CYS A 56 9.14 -19.27 1.43
N ASN A 57 8.10 -20.11 1.41
CA ASN A 57 8.25 -21.55 1.62
C ASN A 57 8.89 -22.27 0.44
N GLU A 58 8.64 -21.82 -0.80
CA GLU A 58 9.27 -22.34 -2.02
C GLU A 58 10.75 -21.99 -2.09
N THR A 59 11.12 -20.77 -1.68
CA THR A 59 12.52 -20.31 -1.70
C THR A 59 13.31 -20.89 -0.53
N TRP A 60 12.71 -20.92 0.67
CA TRP A 60 13.31 -21.48 1.88
C TRP A 60 12.30 -22.43 2.57
N PRO A 61 12.52 -23.75 2.53
CA PRO A 61 11.60 -24.71 3.12
C PRO A 61 11.33 -24.41 4.60
N ASN A 62 10.07 -24.63 5.02
CA ASN A 62 9.58 -24.38 6.38
C ASN A 62 9.70 -22.90 6.81
N SER A 63 9.62 -21.97 5.85
CA SER A 63 9.64 -20.54 6.13
C SER A 63 8.27 -19.90 6.02
N GLU A 64 8.00 -18.97 6.93
CA GLU A 64 6.77 -18.18 6.97
C GLU A 64 7.07 -16.69 6.73
N PRO A 65 6.13 -15.93 6.14
CA PRO A 65 6.31 -14.51 5.95
C PRO A 65 6.28 -13.78 7.31
N GLY A 66 7.22 -12.86 7.49
CA GLY A 66 7.41 -12.03 8.67
C GLY A 66 7.06 -10.56 8.38
N ALA A 67 7.97 -9.66 8.73
CA ALA A 67 7.79 -8.23 8.46
C ALA A 67 7.82 -7.95 6.95
N VAL A 68 6.91 -7.08 6.50
CA VAL A 68 6.83 -6.60 5.12
C VAL A 68 7.12 -5.10 5.14
N GLY A 69 7.96 -4.63 4.22
CA GLY A 69 8.24 -3.21 4.05
C GLY A 69 8.40 -2.89 2.57
N GLY A 70 7.51 -2.06 2.02
CA GLY A 70 7.52 -1.75 0.58
C GLY A 70 7.50 -3.02 -0.29
N CYS A 71 8.60 -3.26 -1.00
CA CYS A 71 8.80 -4.41 -1.88
C CYS A 71 9.67 -5.53 -1.30
N TYR A 72 9.82 -5.53 0.02
CA TYR A 72 10.61 -6.51 0.75
C TYR A 72 9.72 -7.31 1.70
N VAL A 73 9.96 -8.62 1.76
CA VAL A 73 9.37 -9.50 2.78
C VAL A 73 10.47 -10.28 3.48
N ASN A 74 10.44 -10.28 4.80
CA ASN A 74 11.34 -11.12 5.59
C ASN A 74 10.71 -12.49 5.78
N CYS A 75 11.31 -13.54 5.23
CA CYS A 75 10.92 -14.93 5.43
C CYS A 75 11.63 -15.49 6.66
N LYS A 76 10.87 -15.99 7.64
CA LYS A 76 11.38 -16.59 8.87
C LYS A 76 11.42 -18.10 8.72
N GLN A 77 12.62 -18.66 8.60
CA GLN A 77 12.84 -20.09 8.51
C GLN A 77 12.98 -20.68 9.91
N LYS A 78 12.12 -21.64 10.26
CA LYS A 78 12.28 -22.44 11.48
C LYS A 78 13.18 -23.63 11.17
N ASN A 79 14.24 -23.80 11.94
CA ASN A 79 15.05 -24.99 11.85
C ASN A 79 14.36 -26.11 12.63
N GLU A 80 14.19 -27.29 12.02
CA GLU A 80 13.41 -28.41 12.57
C GLU A 80 13.92 -28.88 13.94
N ASN A 81 15.18 -28.58 14.28
CA ASN A 81 15.86 -29.12 15.46
C ASN A 81 16.31 -28.07 16.49
N THR A 82 16.08 -26.78 16.24
CA THR A 82 16.46 -25.71 17.17
C THR A 82 15.43 -24.60 17.15
N GLU A 83 15.17 -23.96 18.29
CA GLU A 83 14.33 -22.74 18.36
C GLU A 83 14.97 -21.52 17.65
N THR A 84 16.04 -21.75 16.88
CA THR A 84 16.74 -20.71 16.13
C THR A 84 15.96 -20.39 14.86
N VAL A 85 15.65 -19.10 14.69
CA VAL A 85 14.95 -18.58 13.50
C VAL A 85 15.98 -17.88 12.62
N THR A 86 16.13 -18.35 11.39
CA THR A 86 16.90 -17.63 10.36
C THR A 86 15.98 -16.69 9.61
N ILE A 87 16.39 -15.43 9.46
CA ILE A 87 15.61 -14.42 8.72
C ILE A 87 16.28 -14.21 7.37
N HIS A 88 15.51 -14.45 6.30
CA HIS A 88 15.92 -14.15 4.93
C HIS A 88 15.11 -12.97 4.40
N THR A 89 15.76 -12.00 3.78
CA THR A 89 15.06 -10.88 3.14
C THR A 89 14.88 -11.18 1.66
N LEU A 90 13.64 -11.28 1.21
CA LEU A 90 13.28 -11.44 -0.19
C LEU A 90 12.87 -10.09 -0.78
N THR A 91 13.61 -9.67 -1.81
CA THR A 91 13.26 -8.49 -2.61
C THR A 91 12.36 -8.93 -3.75
N ARG A 92 11.19 -8.29 -3.88
CA ARG A 92 10.25 -8.56 -4.96
C ARG A 92 10.71 -7.89 -6.25
N SER A 93 10.56 -8.60 -7.38
CA SER A 93 10.79 -8.03 -8.70
C SER A 93 9.75 -6.96 -9.04
N ASP A 94 10.13 -6.05 -9.92
CA ASP A 94 9.22 -5.04 -10.46
C ASP A 94 7.96 -5.68 -11.08
N GLY A 95 6.81 -5.02 -10.89
CA GLY A 95 5.49 -5.52 -11.23
C GLY A 95 4.87 -6.48 -10.22
N SER A 96 5.61 -6.94 -9.21
CA SER A 96 5.04 -7.74 -8.12
C SER A 96 4.06 -6.91 -7.28
N PRO A 97 2.95 -7.50 -6.78
CA PRO A 97 2.06 -6.79 -5.89
C PRO A 97 2.68 -6.58 -4.50
N CYS A 98 2.31 -5.47 -3.84
CA CYS A 98 2.81 -5.09 -2.53
C CYS A 98 1.74 -4.47 -1.62
N LEU A 99 1.90 -4.59 -0.30
CA LEU A 99 0.88 -4.29 0.71
C LEU A 99 0.69 -2.78 1.02
N LEU A 100 1.07 -1.88 0.12
CA LEU A 100 0.88 -0.43 0.31
C LEU A 100 -0.15 0.07 -0.70
N ALA A 101 -1.37 0.35 -0.22
CA ALA A 101 -2.48 0.92 -1.00
C ALA A 101 -2.91 0.12 -2.26
N GLY A 102 -2.68 -1.19 -2.31
CA GLY A 102 -3.00 -1.98 -3.50
C GLY A 102 -1.92 -1.96 -4.59
N GLY A 103 -0.72 -1.47 -4.24
CA GLY A 103 0.30 -1.13 -5.21
C GLY A 103 1.09 -2.28 -5.81
N THR A 104 2.02 -1.90 -6.68
CA THR A 104 3.00 -2.76 -7.34
C THR A 104 4.43 -2.27 -7.10
N CYS A 105 5.37 -3.19 -7.19
CA CYS A 105 6.78 -2.90 -7.02
C CYS A 105 7.36 -2.23 -8.26
N GLN A 106 8.07 -1.12 -8.04
CA GLN A 106 8.78 -0.41 -9.08
C GLN A 106 10.08 0.17 -8.52
N ASN A 107 11.22 -0.24 -9.07
CA ASN A 107 12.56 0.17 -8.61
C ASN A 107 12.78 -0.08 -7.10
N GLY A 108 12.24 -1.17 -6.56
CA GLY A 108 12.32 -1.52 -5.14
C GLY A 108 11.38 -0.74 -4.20
N VAL A 109 10.51 0.13 -4.74
CA VAL A 109 9.51 0.88 -3.98
C VAL A 109 8.12 0.36 -4.31
N CYS A 110 7.24 0.29 -3.31
CA CYS A 110 5.83 -0.04 -3.52
C CYS A 110 5.07 1.24 -3.91
N ALA A 111 4.53 1.28 -5.14
CA ALA A 111 3.78 2.41 -5.69
C ALA A 111 2.35 1.97 -6.02
N PRO A 112 1.33 2.83 -5.81
CA PRO A 112 -0.06 2.53 -6.15
C PRO A 112 -0.28 2.29 -7.65
#